data_AF-A0A2E1XQP3-F1
#
_entry.id   AF-A0A2E1XQP3-F1
#
_cell.length_a   1.000
_cell.length_b   1.000
_cell.length_c   1.000
_cell.angle_alpha   90.00
_cell.angle_beta   90.00
_cell.angle_gamma   90.00
#
_symmetry.space_group_name_H-M   'P 1'
#
loop_
_entity.id
_entity.type
_entity.pdbx_description
1 polymer ?
#
loop_
_entity_poly.entity_id
_entity_poly.type
_entity_poly.pdbx_seq_one_letter_code
_entity_poly.pdbx_strand_id
1 'polypeptide(L)'
;MKTFFKILEGLILPKTNKEITEPNEIINDSDLKAECIDEEIIYNEIEGLDPLFTEAAHLVVIEQQASTSLLQRKLKLGYNRAGRIIDELEHWEVIGKFNGSIARTVNFNSAEDLDVRLADLALLVLKEITEPNEEREKDDIDYEKEIIDFLTERIGEKFSVGDLYQVIDYTIISEDRIRSAANQLYFDKKISRDGNHRYYIEDQKEDKIEDIKSELNEYKDLLESGLITQEDYDKKKNELLGL
;
A
#
# COMPACT_ATOMS: atom_id res chain seq x y z
N MET A 1 0.27 1.82 35.31
CA MET A 1 0.57 0.37 35.19
C MET A 1 -0.65 -0.56 35.31
N LYS A 2 -1.48 -0.53 36.37
CA LYS A 2 -2.60 -1.50 36.50
C LYS A 2 -3.72 -1.42 35.44
N THR A 3 -3.93 -0.26 34.82
CA THR A 3 -4.94 -0.05 33.78
C THR A 3 -4.50 -0.59 32.41
N PHE A 4 -3.19 -0.56 32.15
CA PHE A 4 -2.55 -1.05 30.93
C PHE A 4 -2.68 -2.58 30.79
N PHE A 5 -2.47 -3.30 31.91
CA PHE A 5 -2.64 -4.76 32.01
C PHE A 5 -4.04 -5.24 31.62
N LYS A 6 -5.10 -4.54 32.05
CA LYS A 6 -6.49 -4.97 31.82
C LYS A 6 -6.95 -4.82 30.36
N ILE A 7 -6.34 -3.90 29.60
CA ILE A 7 -6.71 -3.63 28.21
C ILE A 7 -6.04 -4.65 27.29
N LEU A 8 -4.78 -5.02 27.57
CA LEU A 8 -4.03 -6.03 26.82
C LEU A 8 -4.48 -7.48 27.13
N GLU A 9 -4.78 -7.81 28.39
CA GLU A 9 -5.29 -9.14 28.77
C GLU A 9 -6.65 -9.49 28.11
N GLY A 10 -7.43 -8.49 27.69
CA GLY A 10 -8.75 -8.69 27.11
C GLY A 10 -8.81 -8.85 25.59
N LEU A 11 -7.71 -8.55 24.86
CA LEU A 11 -7.76 -8.42 23.38
C LEU A 11 -6.95 -9.48 22.61
N ILE A 12 -6.13 -10.28 23.29
CA ILE A 12 -5.29 -11.30 22.65
C ILE A 12 -6.05 -12.63 22.64
N LEU A 13 -6.93 -12.84 21.65
CA LEU A 13 -7.41 -14.18 21.33
C LEU A 13 -6.39 -14.90 20.44
N PRO A 14 -6.09 -16.19 20.69
CA PRO A 14 -5.11 -16.95 19.92
C PRO A 14 -5.59 -17.27 18.51
N LYS A 15 -4.68 -17.25 17.53
CA LYS A 15 -4.84 -17.96 16.26
C LYS A 15 -4.86 -19.47 16.54
N THR A 16 -6.03 -20.07 16.68
CA THR A 16 -6.16 -21.53 16.71
C THR A 16 -6.43 -22.05 15.30
N ASN A 17 -5.38 -22.60 14.67
CA ASN A 17 -5.52 -23.50 13.53
C ASN A 17 -5.95 -24.89 14.07
N LYS A 18 -7.24 -25.06 14.36
CA LYS A 18 -7.89 -26.35 14.62
C LYS A 18 -9.33 -26.25 14.10
N GLU A 19 -9.68 -27.08 13.12
CA GLU A 19 -11.08 -27.32 12.78
C GLU A 19 -11.82 -27.73 14.06
N ILE A 20 -12.83 -26.95 14.43
CA ILE A 20 -13.68 -27.24 15.60
C ILE A 20 -14.63 -28.35 15.19
N THR A 21 -14.19 -29.60 15.28
CA THR A 21 -15.10 -30.74 15.40
C THR A 21 -15.39 -30.97 16.88
N GLU A 22 -16.60 -30.58 17.26
CA GLU A 22 -17.34 -30.81 18.51
C GLU A 22 -17.16 -29.81 19.68
N PRO A 23 -18.27 -29.30 20.25
CA PRO A 23 -18.26 -28.29 21.29
C PRO A 23 -18.20 -28.95 22.68
N ASN A 24 -17.00 -29.10 23.25
CA ASN A 24 -16.69 -29.06 24.69
C ASN A 24 -15.36 -29.78 24.99
N GLU A 25 -14.23 -29.12 24.74
CA GLU A 25 -13.00 -29.45 25.46
C GLU A 25 -12.62 -28.26 26.35
N ILE A 26 -12.54 -28.54 27.66
CA ILE A 26 -12.11 -27.60 28.69
C ILE A 26 -10.60 -27.42 28.51
N ILE A 27 -10.16 -26.24 28.07
CA ILE A 27 -8.74 -25.90 27.97
C ILE A 27 -8.21 -25.72 29.41
N ASN A 28 -7.22 -26.52 29.80
CA ASN A 28 -6.56 -26.40 31.10
C ASN A 28 -5.61 -25.19 31.11
N ASP A 29 -5.59 -24.41 32.20
CA ASP A 29 -4.78 -23.19 32.40
C ASP A 29 -3.26 -23.38 32.15
N SER A 30 -2.77 -24.62 32.10
CA SER A 30 -1.36 -24.94 31.81
C SER A 30 -0.97 -24.88 30.33
N ASP A 31 -1.94 -24.77 29.41
CA ASP A 31 -1.71 -24.71 27.95
C ASP A 31 -1.70 -23.27 27.41
N LEU A 32 -1.97 -22.27 28.25
CA LEU A 32 -1.71 -20.85 27.98
C LEU A 32 -0.22 -20.52 28.16
N LYS A 33 0.67 -21.24 27.47
CA LYS A 33 2.01 -20.72 27.22
C LYS A 33 1.94 -19.83 25.98
N ALA A 34 1.37 -18.65 26.18
CA ALA A 34 1.71 -17.51 25.34
C ALA A 34 3.23 -17.33 25.49
N GLU A 35 3.98 -17.45 24.39
CA GLU A 35 5.28 -16.79 24.34
C GLU A 35 4.98 -15.31 24.56
N CYS A 36 5.29 -14.81 25.76
CA CYS A 36 5.19 -13.40 26.07
C CYS A 36 6.09 -12.66 25.09
N ILE A 37 5.49 -11.87 24.20
CA ILE A 37 6.25 -10.85 23.47
C ILE A 37 6.73 -9.89 24.57
N ASP A 38 8.04 -9.83 24.79
CA ASP A 38 8.65 -9.01 25.84
C ASP A 38 8.19 -7.54 25.70
N GLU A 39 7.82 -6.90 26.81
CA GLU A 39 7.33 -5.50 26.87
C GLU A 39 8.29 -4.50 26.16
N GLU A 40 9.57 -4.87 26.04
CA GLU A 40 10.64 -4.08 25.40
C GLU A 40 10.56 -4.07 23.85
N ILE A 41 9.87 -5.05 23.25
CA ILE A 41 9.73 -5.22 21.79
C ILE A 41 8.67 -4.24 21.24
N ILE A 42 7.55 -4.07 21.93
CA ILE A 42 6.42 -3.23 21.48
C ILE A 42 6.81 -1.74 21.39
N TYR A 43 7.71 -1.27 22.25
CA TYR A 43 8.11 0.15 22.30
C TYR A 43 9.15 0.56 21.24
N ASN A 44 9.84 -0.40 20.64
CA ASN A 44 10.96 -0.15 19.70
C ASN A 44 10.65 -0.57 18.25
N GLU A 45 9.60 -1.34 18.01
CA GLU A 45 9.25 -1.86 16.67
C GLU A 45 7.85 -1.40 16.23
N ILE A 46 7.64 -0.09 16.18
CA ILE A 46 6.72 0.46 15.19
C ILE A 46 7.51 0.50 13.88
N GLU A 47 7.42 -0.57 13.08
CA GLU A 47 8.12 -0.64 11.79
C GLU A 47 7.85 0.62 10.96
N GLY A 48 8.93 1.25 10.48
CA GLY A 48 8.87 2.46 9.66
C GLY A 48 9.06 3.79 10.40
N LEU A 49 9.10 3.82 11.74
CA LEU A 49 9.40 5.03 12.52
C LEU A 49 10.87 5.13 12.95
N ASP A 50 11.31 6.34 13.30
CA ASP A 50 12.64 6.52 13.87
C ASP A 50 12.76 5.79 15.23
N PRO A 51 13.88 5.11 15.53
CA PRO A 51 14.07 4.43 16.82
C PRO A 51 13.93 5.33 18.06
N LEU A 52 14.09 6.64 17.90
CA LEU A 52 13.93 7.62 18.98
C LEU A 52 12.55 8.29 18.98
N PHE A 53 11.61 7.83 18.15
CA PHE A 53 10.27 8.39 18.05
C PHE A 53 9.55 8.40 19.40
N THR A 54 9.50 7.26 20.08
CA THR A 54 8.84 7.13 21.38
C THR A 54 9.47 8.05 22.43
N GLU A 55 10.81 8.05 22.51
CA GLU A 55 11.54 8.92 23.44
C GLU A 55 11.30 10.40 23.13
N ALA A 56 11.26 10.77 21.85
CA ALA A 56 10.95 12.13 21.41
C ALA A 56 9.50 12.53 21.74
N ALA A 57 8.54 11.63 21.56
CA ALA A 57 7.13 11.83 21.90
C ALA A 57 6.98 12.15 23.40
N HIS A 58 7.58 11.33 24.27
CA HIS A 58 7.57 11.57 25.71
C HIS A 58 8.25 12.89 26.06
N LEU A 59 9.39 13.17 25.45
CA LEU A 59 10.13 14.41 25.70
C LEU A 59 9.30 15.65 25.35
N VAL A 60 8.62 15.68 24.19
CA VAL A 60 7.81 16.85 23.81
C VAL A 60 6.59 17.02 24.70
N VAL A 61 5.99 15.93 25.19
CA VAL A 61 4.90 15.97 26.18
C VAL A 61 5.37 16.44 27.55
N ILE A 62 6.54 16.03 28.00
CA ILE A 62 7.10 16.49 29.28
C ILE A 62 7.44 17.99 29.22
N GLU A 63 8.08 18.43 28.14
CA GLU A 63 8.52 19.82 27.96
C GLU A 63 7.39 20.74 27.46
N GLN A 64 6.24 20.17 27.06
CA GLN A 64 5.08 20.86 26.48
C GLN A 64 5.44 21.78 25.30
N GLN A 65 6.52 21.45 24.59
CA GLN A 65 7.03 22.19 23.44
C GLN A 65 7.59 21.21 22.42
N ALA A 66 7.15 21.30 21.17
CA ALA A 66 7.68 20.48 20.09
C ALA A 66 8.46 21.34 19.09
N SER A 67 9.80 21.29 19.16
CA SER A 67 10.66 21.97 18.19
C SER A 67 11.87 21.11 17.82
N THR A 68 12.36 21.27 16.59
CA THR A 68 13.56 20.58 16.11
C THR A 68 14.76 20.84 17.03
N SER A 69 14.97 22.09 17.44
CA SER A 69 16.06 22.49 18.34
C SER A 69 15.97 21.88 19.75
N LEU A 70 14.76 21.56 20.24
CA LEU A 70 14.59 20.84 21.50
C LEU A 70 15.13 19.41 21.37
N LEU A 71 14.68 18.69 20.34
CA LEU A 71 15.10 17.31 20.08
C LEU A 71 16.61 17.22 19.82
N GLN A 72 17.19 18.16 19.05
CA GLN A 72 18.63 18.21 18.79
C GLN A 72 19.46 18.26 20.09
N ARG A 73 19.05 19.08 21.06
CA ARG A 73 19.81 19.28 22.30
C ARG A 73 19.61 18.14 23.29
N LYS A 74 18.37 17.66 23.44
CA LYS A 74 18.01 16.67 24.45
C LYS A 74 18.39 15.25 24.02
N LEU A 75 18.13 14.91 22.75
CA LEU A 75 18.39 13.59 22.18
C LEU A 75 19.70 13.52 21.37
N LYS A 76 20.48 14.61 21.34
CA LYS A 76 21.77 14.72 20.62
C LYS A 76 21.65 14.39 19.13
N LEU A 77 20.56 14.83 18.50
CA LEU A 77 20.25 14.56 17.10
C LEU A 77 20.81 15.63 16.15
N GLY A 78 21.16 15.22 14.93
CA GLY A 78 21.39 16.13 13.82
C GLY A 78 20.09 16.81 13.38
N TYR A 79 20.20 18.00 12.78
CA TYR A 79 19.04 18.83 12.38
C TYR A 79 18.04 18.07 11.50
N ASN A 80 18.52 17.37 10.47
CA ASN A 80 17.66 16.64 9.53
C ASN A 80 16.89 15.50 10.20
N ARG A 81 17.53 14.76 11.11
CA ARG A 81 16.88 13.65 11.83
C ARG A 81 15.85 14.18 12.83
N ALA A 82 16.19 15.25 13.56
CA ALA A 82 15.24 15.93 14.45
C ALA A 82 14.04 16.51 13.69
N GLY A 83 14.25 17.00 12.46
CA GLY A 83 13.17 17.43 11.56
C GLY A 83 12.23 16.29 11.20
N ARG A 84 12.76 15.15 10.74
CA ARG A 84 11.97 13.96 10.40
C ARG A 84 11.13 13.47 11.57
N ILE A 85 11.72 13.38 12.76
CA ILE A 85 10.99 12.96 13.97
C ILE A 85 9.87 13.96 14.30
N ILE A 86 10.08 15.27 14.11
CA ILE A 86 9.01 16.27 14.30
C ILE A 86 7.87 16.07 13.29
N ASP A 87 8.18 15.72 12.05
CA ASP A 87 7.19 15.45 11.02
C ASP A 87 6.44 14.13 11.29
N GLU A 88 7.13 13.08 11.76
CA GLU A 88 6.52 11.84 12.25
C GLU A 88 5.57 12.10 13.43
N LEU A 89 6.00 12.90 14.42
CA LEU A 89 5.16 13.27 15.56
C LEU A 89 3.90 14.05 15.15
N GLU A 90 3.96 14.86 14.08
CA GLU A 90 2.79 15.55 13.53
C GLU A 90 1.88 14.56 12.79
N HIS A 91 2.46 13.67 11.99
CA HIS A 91 1.71 12.66 11.24
C HIS A 91 0.87 11.76 12.17
N TRP A 92 1.43 11.35 13.31
CA TRP A 92 0.74 10.54 14.31
C TRP A 92 -0.12 11.32 15.30
N GLU A 93 -0.28 12.63 15.07
CA GLU A 93 -1.06 13.56 15.88
C GLU A 93 -0.57 13.69 17.34
N VAL A 94 0.70 13.39 17.60
CA VAL A 94 1.34 13.68 18.91
C VAL A 94 1.47 15.19 19.12
N ILE A 95 1.72 15.91 18.03
CA ILE A 95 1.85 17.36 18.00
C ILE A 95 0.91 17.96 16.94
N GLY A 96 0.59 19.24 17.11
CA GLY A 96 -0.24 19.99 16.17
C GLY A 96 0.52 20.42 14.91
N LYS A 97 -0.23 20.97 13.96
CA LYS A 97 0.28 21.39 12.65
C LYS A 97 1.39 22.44 12.75
N PHE A 98 2.21 22.49 11.70
CA PHE A 98 3.21 23.55 11.56
C PHE A 98 2.60 24.96 11.69
N ASN A 99 3.12 25.76 12.62
CA ASN A 99 2.66 27.12 12.89
C ASN A 99 3.80 28.15 12.73
N GLY A 100 4.49 28.10 11.59
CA GLY A 100 5.57 29.02 11.27
C GLY A 100 6.85 28.74 12.07
N SER A 101 7.51 29.80 12.57
CA SER A 101 8.82 29.71 13.22
C SER A 101 8.79 29.34 14.71
N ILE A 102 7.63 28.97 15.26
CA ILE A 102 7.42 28.71 16.69
C ILE A 102 7.30 27.19 16.91
N ALA A 103 7.59 26.75 18.14
CA ALA A 103 7.35 25.38 18.59
C ALA A 103 5.88 24.97 18.33
N ARG A 104 5.68 23.75 17.84
CA ARG A 104 4.36 23.17 17.58
C ARG A 104 3.66 22.89 18.91
N THR A 105 2.34 23.00 18.90
CA THR A 105 1.49 22.67 20.06
C THR A 105 1.57 21.17 20.32
N VAL A 106 1.54 20.78 21.60
CA VAL A 106 1.52 19.36 21.97
C VAL A 106 0.08 18.97 22.26
N ASN A 107 -0.39 17.85 21.70
CA ASN A 107 -1.80 17.46 21.79
C ASN A 107 -2.13 16.70 23.09
N PHE A 108 -1.11 16.31 23.85
CA PHE A 108 -1.21 15.50 25.07
C PHE A 108 -0.74 16.29 26.29
N ASN A 109 -1.53 16.23 27.36
CA ASN A 109 -1.25 16.94 28.61
C ASN A 109 -0.48 16.09 29.63
N SER A 110 -0.50 14.76 29.49
CA SER A 110 0.14 13.81 30.39
C SER A 110 0.84 12.70 29.62
N ALA A 111 1.89 12.12 30.23
CA ALA A 111 2.59 10.99 29.64
C ALA A 111 1.68 9.75 29.59
N GLU A 112 0.79 9.60 30.56
CA GLU A 112 -0.19 8.51 30.62
C GLU A 112 -1.15 8.54 29.42
N ASP A 113 -1.63 9.72 29.03
CA ASP A 113 -2.51 9.86 27.85
C ASP A 113 -1.74 9.53 26.55
N LEU A 114 -0.47 9.92 26.48
CA LEU A 114 0.39 9.60 25.35
C LEU A 114 0.66 8.08 25.28
N ASP A 115 0.90 7.42 26.41
CA ASP A 115 1.15 5.97 26.45
C ASP A 115 -0.04 5.16 25.92
N VAL A 116 -1.27 5.58 26.25
CA VAL A 116 -2.48 4.97 25.69
C VAL A 116 -2.51 5.12 24.17
N ARG A 117 -2.21 6.32 23.65
CA ARG A 117 -2.15 6.56 22.20
C ARG A 117 -1.06 5.74 21.53
N LEU A 118 0.14 5.67 22.10
CA LEU A 118 1.25 4.88 21.54
C LEU A 118 0.90 3.39 21.50
N ALA A 119 0.18 2.88 22.50
CA ALA A 119 -0.33 1.51 22.49
C ALA A 119 -1.37 1.28 21.39
N ASP A 120 -2.29 2.23 21.16
CA ASP A 120 -3.25 2.16 20.05
C ASP A 120 -2.55 2.12 18.69
N LEU A 121 -1.49 2.93 18.52
CA LEU A 121 -0.67 2.95 17.31
C LEU A 121 0.09 1.64 17.11
N ALA A 122 0.72 1.12 18.16
CA ALA A 122 1.41 -0.16 18.10
C ALA A 122 0.45 -1.30 17.76
N LEU A 123 -0.78 -1.28 18.29
CA LEU A 123 -1.81 -2.24 17.95
C LEU A 123 -2.27 -2.13 16.48
N LEU A 124 -2.37 -0.91 15.95
CA LEU A 124 -2.71 -0.68 14.55
C LEU A 124 -1.65 -1.25 13.61
N VAL A 125 -0.38 -1.01 13.91
CA VAL A 125 0.76 -1.56 13.14
C VAL A 125 0.87 -3.08 13.30
N LEU A 126 0.68 -3.60 14.51
CA LEU A 126 0.69 -5.05 14.73
C LEU A 126 -0.45 -5.76 13.99
N LYS A 127 -1.64 -5.16 13.89
CA LYS A 127 -2.73 -5.70 13.05
C LYS A 127 -2.32 -5.77 11.58
N GLU A 128 -1.69 -4.71 11.07
CA GLU A 128 -1.16 -4.66 9.70
C GLU A 128 -0.12 -5.78 9.43
N ILE A 129 0.73 -6.09 10.41
CA ILE A 129 1.78 -7.12 10.31
C ILE A 129 1.22 -8.54 10.53
N THR A 130 0.28 -8.73 11.48
CA THR A 130 -0.19 -10.06 11.93
C THR A 130 -1.37 -10.60 11.15
N GLU A 131 -2.06 -9.80 10.35
CA GLU A 131 -3.04 -10.33 9.40
C GLU A 131 -2.33 -11.22 8.37
N PRO A 132 -2.69 -12.51 8.27
CA PRO A 132 -2.06 -13.42 7.32
C PRO A 132 -2.39 -12.98 5.90
N ASN A 133 -1.41 -13.12 4.99
CA ASN A 133 -1.48 -12.80 3.55
C ASN A 133 -2.71 -13.34 2.79
N GLU A 134 -3.52 -14.23 3.38
CA GLU A 134 -4.64 -14.87 2.69
C GLU A 134 -5.95 -14.06 2.71
N GLU A 135 -6.10 -13.03 3.55
CA GLU A 135 -7.20 -12.06 3.44
C GLU A 135 -6.75 -10.71 2.80
N ARG A 136 -5.45 -10.54 2.52
CA ARG A 136 -4.91 -9.38 1.79
C ARG A 136 -5.33 -9.30 0.31
N GLU A 137 -5.88 -10.37 -0.27
CA GLU A 137 -6.36 -10.35 -1.66
C GLU A 137 -7.75 -9.70 -1.86
N LYS A 138 -8.44 -9.24 -0.80
CA LYS A 138 -9.81 -8.69 -0.94
C LYS A 138 -10.02 -7.23 -0.54
N ASP A 139 -9.14 -6.64 0.26
CA ASP A 139 -9.25 -5.24 0.71
C ASP A 139 -8.16 -4.31 0.12
N ASP A 140 -7.33 -4.82 -0.80
CA ASP A 140 -6.77 -3.96 -1.83
C ASP A 140 -7.94 -3.49 -2.69
N ILE A 141 -8.36 -2.24 -2.50
CA ILE A 141 -9.04 -1.49 -3.56
C ILE A 141 -8.23 -1.77 -4.82
N ASP A 142 -8.89 -2.25 -5.87
CA ASP A 142 -8.27 -2.81 -7.07
C ASP A 142 -7.60 -1.68 -7.87
N TYR A 143 -6.52 -1.09 -7.35
CA TYR A 143 -5.83 0.06 -7.93
C TYR A 143 -5.29 -0.30 -9.31
N GLU A 144 -4.88 -1.56 -9.47
CA GLU A 144 -4.50 -2.09 -10.77
C GLU A 144 -5.67 -1.97 -11.74
N LYS A 145 -6.86 -2.44 -11.36
CA LYS A 145 -8.06 -2.29 -12.19
C LYS A 145 -8.50 -0.86 -12.35
N GLU A 146 -8.44 0.00 -11.34
CA GLU A 146 -8.82 1.41 -11.48
C GLU A 146 -7.87 2.15 -12.42
N ILE A 147 -6.57 1.87 -12.36
CA ILE A 147 -5.59 2.37 -13.34
C ILE A 147 -5.92 1.83 -14.73
N ILE A 148 -6.18 0.52 -14.87
CA ILE A 148 -6.53 -0.09 -16.16
C ILE A 148 -7.81 0.51 -16.72
N ASP A 149 -8.88 0.60 -15.94
CA ASP A 149 -10.17 1.13 -16.32
C ASP A 149 -10.01 2.60 -16.74
N PHE A 150 -9.31 3.41 -15.94
CA PHE A 150 -9.02 4.81 -16.26
C PHE A 150 -8.26 4.99 -17.58
N LEU A 151 -7.23 4.17 -17.81
CA LEU A 151 -6.44 4.20 -19.04
C LEU A 151 -7.19 3.61 -20.23
N THR A 152 -8.08 2.63 -20.00
CA THR A 152 -8.89 1.99 -21.04
C THR A 152 -9.98 2.92 -21.56
N GLU A 153 -10.51 3.81 -20.71
CA GLU A 153 -11.40 4.89 -21.15
C GLU A 153 -10.68 5.93 -22.03
N ARG A 154 -9.34 5.97 -21.99
CA ARG A 154 -8.50 7.01 -22.60
C ARG A 154 -7.35 6.41 -23.40
N ILE A 155 -7.67 5.43 -24.25
CA ILE A 155 -6.70 4.73 -25.10
C ILE A 155 -5.84 5.75 -25.89
N GLY A 156 -4.53 5.57 -25.83
CA GLY A 156 -3.55 6.45 -26.49
C GLY A 156 -3.18 7.72 -25.72
N GLU A 157 -3.89 8.08 -24.64
CA GLU A 157 -3.53 9.22 -23.78
C GLU A 157 -2.52 8.80 -22.70
N LYS A 158 -1.60 9.71 -22.35
CA LYS A 158 -0.43 9.42 -21.49
C LYS A 158 -0.51 10.16 -20.17
N PHE A 159 -0.45 9.41 -19.07
CA PHE A 159 -0.63 9.94 -17.70
C PHE A 159 0.57 9.68 -16.82
N SER A 160 1.05 10.70 -16.10
CA SER A 160 2.04 10.51 -15.05
C SER A 160 1.42 9.89 -13.79
N VAL A 161 2.25 9.40 -12.87
CA VAL A 161 1.78 8.93 -11.54
C VAL A 161 0.98 10.03 -10.82
N GLY A 162 1.40 11.29 -10.93
CA GLY A 162 0.68 12.41 -10.34
C GLY A 162 -0.71 12.61 -10.97
N ASP A 163 -0.83 12.42 -12.29
CA ASP A 163 -2.13 12.49 -12.97
C ASP A 163 -3.04 11.33 -12.56
N LEU A 164 -2.49 10.12 -12.44
CA LEU A 164 -3.22 8.93 -11.96
C LEU A 164 -3.68 9.12 -10.51
N TYR A 165 -2.79 9.62 -9.66
CA TYR A 165 -3.10 9.96 -8.28
C TYR A 165 -4.21 11.01 -8.21
N GLN A 166 -4.28 11.93 -9.18
CA GLN A 166 -5.34 12.93 -9.26
C GLN A 166 -6.75 12.40 -9.42
N VAL A 167 -6.88 11.24 -10.05
CA VAL A 167 -8.17 10.70 -10.48
C VAL A 167 -8.64 9.56 -9.58
N ILE A 168 -7.71 8.83 -8.95
CA ILE A 168 -7.95 7.59 -8.17
C ILE A 168 -8.37 7.86 -6.70
N ASP A 169 -8.70 9.11 -6.36
CA ASP A 169 -9.21 9.57 -5.05
C ASP A 169 -8.21 9.46 -3.86
N TYR A 170 -7.66 10.62 -3.50
CA TYR A 170 -6.54 10.84 -2.56
C TYR A 170 -6.78 10.53 -1.09
N THR A 171 -7.96 10.05 -0.71
CA THR A 171 -8.31 10.11 0.71
C THR A 171 -7.64 9.02 1.54
N ILE A 172 -7.05 7.99 0.90
CA ILE A 172 -6.59 6.75 1.58
C ILE A 172 -5.20 6.26 1.13
N ILE A 173 -4.65 6.72 -0.01
CA ILE A 173 -3.55 6.03 -0.71
C ILE A 173 -2.33 6.96 -0.87
N SER A 174 -1.12 6.44 -0.64
CA SER A 174 0.11 7.19 -0.94
C SER A 174 0.48 7.11 -2.43
N GLU A 175 1.10 8.16 -2.96
CA GLU A 175 1.59 8.21 -4.36
C GLU A 175 2.53 7.03 -4.69
N ASP A 176 3.27 6.55 -3.69
CA ASP A 176 4.19 5.41 -3.82
C ASP A 176 3.46 4.10 -4.13
N ARG A 177 2.25 3.89 -3.60
CA ARG A 177 1.43 2.70 -3.91
C ARG A 177 0.96 2.71 -5.36
N ILE A 178 0.49 3.86 -5.86
CA ILE A 178 0.09 4.03 -7.27
C ILE A 178 1.28 3.84 -8.20
N ARG A 179 2.45 4.38 -7.83
CA ARG A 179 3.69 4.17 -8.59
C ARG A 179 4.07 2.69 -8.65
N SER A 180 3.96 1.98 -7.54
CA SER A 180 4.22 0.54 -7.48
C SER A 180 3.28 -0.24 -8.39
N ALA A 181 1.96 0.00 -8.26
CA ALA A 181 0.94 -0.66 -9.08
C ALA A 181 1.14 -0.38 -10.59
N ALA A 182 1.35 0.89 -10.98
CA ALA A 182 1.56 1.25 -12.39
C ALA A 182 2.85 0.61 -12.96
N ASN A 183 3.92 0.54 -12.17
CA ASN A 183 5.14 -0.16 -12.59
C ASN A 183 4.89 -1.66 -12.76
N GLN A 184 4.15 -2.29 -11.83
CA GLN A 184 3.80 -3.70 -11.91
C GLN A 184 2.96 -4.00 -13.15
N LEU A 185 1.91 -3.23 -13.41
CA LEU A 185 1.11 -3.32 -14.63
C LEU A 185 1.95 -3.19 -15.91
N TYR A 186 2.96 -2.31 -15.90
CA TYR A 186 3.89 -2.16 -17.01
C TYR A 186 4.80 -3.39 -17.18
N PHE A 187 5.35 -3.93 -16.10
CA PHE A 187 6.15 -5.17 -16.14
C PHE A 187 5.33 -6.37 -16.62
N ASP A 188 4.06 -6.44 -16.21
CA ASP A 188 3.09 -7.43 -16.64
C ASP A 188 2.58 -7.22 -18.08
N LYS A 189 3.02 -6.13 -18.74
CA LYS A 189 2.60 -5.73 -20.08
C LYS A 189 1.09 -5.49 -20.22
N LYS A 190 0.40 -5.20 -19.12
CA LYS A 190 -1.01 -4.78 -19.14
C LYS A 190 -1.17 -3.33 -19.63
N ILE A 191 -0.14 -2.51 -19.43
CA ILE A 191 -0.07 -1.10 -19.88
C ILE A 191 1.32 -0.78 -20.44
N SER A 192 1.42 0.27 -21.25
CA SER A 192 2.67 0.80 -21.81
C SER A 192 3.17 2.01 -21.01
N ARG A 193 4.47 2.32 -21.14
CA ARG A 193 5.12 3.47 -20.48
C ARG A 193 6.13 4.15 -21.39
N ASP A 194 6.12 5.48 -21.43
CA ASP A 194 7.10 6.26 -22.20
C ASP A 194 8.40 6.56 -21.40
N GLY A 195 9.37 7.21 -22.05
CA GLY A 195 10.64 7.59 -21.42
C GLY A 195 10.51 8.58 -20.25
N ASN A 196 9.35 9.23 -20.10
CA ASN A 196 9.04 10.17 -19.03
C ASN A 196 8.17 9.55 -17.94
N HIS A 197 8.06 8.22 -17.89
CA HIS A 197 7.25 7.48 -16.91
C HIS A 197 5.76 7.84 -16.97
N ARG A 198 5.26 8.14 -18.18
CA ARG A 198 3.82 8.28 -18.41
C ARG A 198 3.24 6.96 -18.91
N TYR A 199 2.19 6.51 -18.25
CA TYR A 199 1.49 5.26 -18.50
C TYR A 199 0.32 5.47 -19.46
N TYR A 200 0.06 4.49 -20.31
CA TYR A 200 -1.00 4.51 -21.31
C TYR A 200 -1.35 3.10 -21.77
N ILE A 201 -2.51 2.93 -22.41
CA ILE A 201 -2.87 1.72 -23.14
C ILE A 201 -2.78 2.02 -24.64
N GLU A 202 -2.11 1.14 -25.39
CA GLU A 202 -1.97 1.23 -26.85
C GLU A 202 -3.29 0.81 -27.54
N ASP A 203 -3.61 1.46 -28.66
CA ASP A 203 -4.79 1.09 -29.45
C ASP A 203 -4.56 -0.27 -30.11
N GLN A 204 -5.19 -1.31 -29.56
CA GLN A 204 -5.16 -2.71 -30.03
C GLN A 204 -5.65 -2.89 -31.49
N LYS A 205 -6.13 -1.82 -32.15
CA LYS A 205 -6.46 -1.86 -33.58
C LYS A 205 -5.23 -2.14 -34.45
N GLU A 206 -4.04 -1.64 -34.11
CA GLU A 206 -2.84 -1.88 -34.92
C GLU A 206 -2.40 -3.35 -34.87
N ASP A 207 -2.38 -3.96 -33.69
CA ASP A 207 -2.03 -5.39 -33.52
C ASP A 207 -3.02 -6.31 -34.24
N LYS A 208 -4.33 -6.04 -34.13
CA LYS A 208 -5.35 -6.81 -34.89
C LYS A 208 -5.17 -6.69 -36.40
N ILE A 209 -4.77 -5.53 -36.91
CA ILE A 209 -4.54 -5.32 -38.34
C ILE A 209 -3.28 -6.07 -38.80
N GLU A 210 -2.23 -6.11 -37.99
CA GLU A 210 -1.00 -6.86 -38.25
C GLU A 210 -1.29 -8.37 -38.32
N ASP A 211 -2.03 -8.90 -37.34
CA ASP A 211 -2.45 -10.30 -37.28
C ASP A 211 -3.29 -10.69 -38.50
N ILE A 212 -4.31 -9.89 -38.84
CA ILE A 212 -5.15 -10.11 -40.03
C ILE A 212 -4.30 -10.12 -41.32
N LYS A 213 -3.30 -9.23 -41.43
CA LYS A 213 -2.41 -9.20 -42.60
C LYS A 213 -1.51 -10.43 -42.67
N SER A 214 -1.00 -10.90 -41.53
CA SER A 214 -0.17 -12.11 -41.47
C SER A 214 -0.97 -13.35 -41.89
N GLU A 215 -2.18 -13.52 -41.37
CA GLU A 215 -3.07 -14.62 -41.73
C GLU A 215 -3.49 -14.54 -43.21
N LEU A 216 -3.79 -13.35 -43.74
CA LEU A 216 -4.06 -13.18 -45.17
C LEU A 216 -2.86 -13.51 -46.07
N ASN A 217 -1.62 -13.26 -45.63
CA ASN A 217 -0.44 -13.63 -46.38
C ASN A 217 -0.27 -15.16 -46.46
N GLU A 218 -0.53 -15.89 -45.38
CA GLU A 218 -0.50 -17.36 -45.40
C GLU A 218 -1.53 -17.93 -46.39
N TYR A 219 -2.75 -17.41 -46.38
CA TYR A 219 -3.77 -17.82 -47.35
C TYR A 219 -3.42 -17.42 -48.78
N LYS A 220 -2.72 -16.30 -48.97
CA LYS A 220 -2.22 -15.91 -50.28
C LYS A 220 -1.16 -16.88 -50.80
N ASP A 221 -0.28 -17.37 -49.95
CA ASP A 221 0.72 -18.40 -50.32
C ASP A 221 0.04 -19.73 -50.69
N LEU A 222 -1.04 -20.11 -49.98
CA LEU A 222 -1.85 -21.29 -50.30
C LEU A 222 -2.56 -21.15 -51.67
N LEU A 223 -3.03 -19.95 -51.99
CA LEU A 223 -3.64 -19.64 -53.28
C LEU A 223 -2.61 -19.70 -54.41
N GLU A 224 -1.43 -19.11 -54.20
CA GLU A 224 -0.32 -19.11 -55.17
C GLU A 224 0.24 -20.52 -55.42
N SER A 225 0.22 -21.39 -54.41
CA SER A 225 0.58 -22.81 -54.53
C SER A 225 -0.54 -23.71 -55.10
N GLY A 226 -1.74 -23.15 -55.33
CA GLY A 226 -2.88 -23.85 -55.91
C GLY A 226 -3.59 -24.82 -54.96
N LEU A 227 -3.36 -24.70 -53.65
CA LEU A 227 -3.99 -25.54 -52.62
C LEU A 227 -5.41 -25.08 -52.25
N ILE A 228 -5.74 -23.81 -52.52
CA ILE A 228 -7.07 -23.22 -52.32
C ILE A 228 -7.52 -22.46 -53.56
N THR A 229 -8.82 -22.17 -53.67
CA THR A 229 -9.37 -21.36 -54.76
C THR A 229 -9.44 -19.88 -54.40
N GLN A 230 -9.62 -19.01 -55.42
CA GLN A 230 -9.85 -17.58 -55.20
C GLN A 230 -11.11 -17.32 -54.36
N GLU A 231 -12.16 -18.13 -54.52
CA GLU A 231 -13.38 -18.04 -53.69
C GLU A 231 -13.09 -18.36 -52.21
N ASP A 232 -12.24 -19.33 -51.92
CA ASP A 232 -11.84 -19.68 -50.55
C ASP A 232 -11.04 -18.56 -49.88
N TYR A 233 -10.12 -17.93 -50.63
CA TYR A 233 -9.36 -16.77 -50.15
C TYR A 233 -10.28 -15.58 -49.86
N ASP A 234 -11.17 -15.23 -50.79
CA ASP A 234 -12.07 -14.09 -50.64
C ASP A 234 -13.08 -14.31 -49.49
N LYS A 235 -13.53 -15.55 -49.28
CA LYS A 235 -14.36 -15.91 -48.13
C LYS A 235 -13.63 -15.69 -46.81
N LYS A 236 -12.39 -16.16 -46.68
CA LYS A 236 -11.57 -15.98 -45.47
C LYS A 236 -11.23 -14.51 -45.24
N LYS A 237 -10.98 -13.75 -46.30
CA LYS A 237 -10.75 -12.31 -46.23
C LYS A 237 -11.96 -11.53 -45.71
N ASN A 238 -13.16 -11.86 -46.18
CA ASN A 238 -14.39 -11.22 -45.68
C ASN A 238 -14.67 -11.62 -44.22
N GLU A 239 -14.40 -12.87 -43.86
CA GLU A 239 -14.50 -13.35 -42.47
C GLU A 239 -13.57 -12.57 -41.52
N LEU A 240 -12.29 -12.39 -41.88
CA LEU A 240 -11.31 -11.68 -41.06
C LEU A 240 -11.56 -10.16 -40.98
N LEU A 241 -12.11 -9.56 -42.03
CA LEU A 241 -12.47 -8.14 -42.08
C LEU A 241 -13.87 -7.84 -41.51
N GLY A 242 -14.66 -8.88 -41.18
CA GLY A 242 -16.03 -8.74 -40.70
C GLY A 242 -17.01 -8.15 -41.72
N LEU A 243 -16.80 -8.43 -43.01
CA LEU A 243 -17.55 -7.89 -44.16
C LEU A 243 -18.58 -8.87 -44.74
#